data_AF-A0A142X474-F1
#
_entry.id   AF-A0A142X474-F1
#
_cell.length_a   1.000
_cell.length_b   1.000
_cell.length_c   1.000
_cell.angle_alpha   90.00
_cell.angle_beta   90.00
_cell.angle_gamma   90.00
#
_symmetry.space_group_name_H-M   'P 1'
#
loop_
_entity.id
_entity.type
_entity.pdbx_description
1 polymer ?
#
loop_
_entity_poly.entity_id
_entity_poly.type
_entity_poly.pdbx_seq_one_letter_code
_entity_poly.pdbx_strand_id
1 'polypeptide(L)'
;MKRFHSSYESLHRIRQQEARLAEMELGALVAELRQAQQRRDDARTAVDDASHQIASLPLGAITADRIQADQMFLFRLHGQLDESERAVEEQTVKVDQQTAQVVEKRAGVEVVQKLLDQQRRVHRQETLREQQVRLDELSAHRAARPHARPQTMQGDPS
;
A
#
# COMPACT_ATOMS: atom_id res chain seq x y z
N MET A 1 17.77 -18.52 27.06
CA MET A 1 16.39 -18.16 26.64
C MET A 1 16.26 -18.40 25.14
N LYS A 2 15.28 -19.19 24.68
CA LYS A 2 15.03 -19.37 23.23
C LYS A 2 14.40 -18.08 22.69
N ARG A 3 14.90 -17.56 21.56
CA ARG A 3 14.36 -16.35 20.92
C ARG A 3 13.05 -16.70 20.21
N PHE A 4 11.96 -16.03 20.54
CA PHE A 4 10.69 -16.16 19.81
C PHE A 4 10.89 -15.73 18.35
N HIS A 5 10.65 -16.64 17.41
CA HIS A 5 10.64 -16.36 15.98
C HIS A 5 9.24 -16.66 15.46
N SER A 6 8.55 -15.62 14.98
CA SER A 6 7.20 -15.74 14.44
C SER A 6 7.24 -15.96 12.93
N SER A 7 6.55 -16.98 12.43
CA SER A 7 6.30 -17.14 10.99
C SER A 7 5.52 -15.96 10.40
N TYR A 8 4.70 -15.27 11.21
CA TYR A 8 3.98 -14.07 10.79
C TYR A 8 4.89 -12.86 10.61
N GLU A 9 6.07 -12.79 11.25
CA GLU A 9 7.02 -11.68 11.04
C GLU A 9 7.57 -11.68 9.61
N SER A 10 7.96 -12.84 9.10
CA SER A 10 8.41 -12.99 7.72
C SER A 10 7.27 -12.71 6.73
N LEU A 11 6.08 -13.25 6.99
CA LEU A 11 4.90 -13.00 6.15
C LEU A 11 4.53 -11.51 6.13
N HIS A 12 4.59 -10.83 7.27
CA HIS A 12 4.30 -9.41 7.38
C HIS A 12 5.26 -8.58 6.54
N ARG A 13 6.57 -8.88 6.60
CA ARG A 13 7.58 -8.21 5.76
C ARG A 13 7.31 -8.42 4.27
N ILE A 14 6.96 -9.64 3.86
CA ILE A 14 6.61 -9.94 2.46
C ILE A 14 5.41 -9.11 2.02
N ARG A 15 4.33 -9.07 2.82
CA ARG A 15 3.13 -8.28 2.50
C ARG A 15 3.43 -6.78 2.45
N GLN A 16 4.26 -6.26 3.35
CA GLN A 16 4.69 -4.87 3.30
C GLN A 16 5.48 -4.55 2.03
N GLN A 17 6.33 -5.47 1.58
CA GLN A 17 7.06 -5.31 0.33
C GLN A 17 6.13 -5.35 -0.89
N GLU A 18 5.18 -6.30 -0.94
CA GLU A 18 4.16 -6.36 -2.00
C GLU A 18 3.34 -5.07 -2.07
N ALA A 19 2.89 -4.53 -0.93
CA ALA A 19 2.14 -3.28 -0.88
C ALA A 19 2.96 -2.10 -1.41
N ARG A 20 4.25 -2.01 -1.04
CA ARG A 20 5.15 -0.95 -1.55
C ARG A 20 5.37 -1.06 -3.05
N LEU A 21 5.55 -2.26 -3.59
CA LEU A 21 5.70 -2.46 -5.03
C LEU A 21 4.45 -2.02 -5.78
N ALA A 22 3.27 -2.41 -5.30
CA ALA A 22 2.00 -1.99 -5.89
C ALA A 22 1.80 -0.46 -5.84
N GLU A 23 2.22 0.21 -4.76
CA GLU A 23 2.19 1.67 -4.62
C GLU A 23 3.15 2.36 -5.61
N MET A 24 4.34 1.79 -5.83
CA MET A 24 5.27 2.30 -6.83
C MET A 24 4.72 2.18 -8.25
N GLU A 25 4.13 1.03 -8.59
CA GLU A 25 3.46 0.80 -9.86
C GLU A 25 2.29 1.78 -10.07
N LEU A 26 1.48 2.01 -9.03
CA LEU A 26 0.42 3.02 -9.07
C LEU A 26 0.99 4.42 -9.33
N GLY A 27 2.10 4.78 -8.68
CA GLY A 27 2.78 6.04 -8.91
C GLY A 27 3.25 6.22 -10.36
N ALA A 28 3.76 5.17 -10.99
CA ALA A 28 4.14 5.18 -12.39
C ALA A 28 2.93 5.38 -13.32
N LEU A 29 1.84 4.64 -13.09
CA LEU A 29 0.61 4.78 -13.89
C LEU A 29 -0.02 6.17 -13.75
N VAL A 30 0.00 6.75 -12.54
CA VAL A 30 -0.48 8.13 -12.33
C VAL A 30 0.38 9.15 -13.10
N ALA A 31 1.69 8.93 -13.18
CA ALA A 31 2.56 9.79 -13.99
C ALA A 31 2.25 9.65 -15.49
N GLU A 32 2.01 8.44 -15.99
CA GLU A 32 1.58 8.20 -17.37
C GLU A 32 0.23 8.84 -17.67
N LEU A 33 -0.75 8.74 -16.76
CA LEU A 33 -2.06 9.39 -16.89
C LEU A 33 -1.91 10.91 -17.00
N ARG A 34 -1.06 11.53 -16.17
CA ARG A 34 -0.78 12.97 -16.26
C ARG A 34 -0.18 13.36 -17.61
N GLN A 35 0.74 12.56 -18.14
CA GLN A 35 1.31 12.80 -19.48
C GLN A 35 0.27 12.63 -20.59
N ALA A 36 -0.67 11.70 -20.47
CA ALA A 36 -1.77 11.56 -21.41
C ALA A 36 -2.72 12.75 -21.35
N GLN A 37 -3.05 13.22 -20.14
CA GLN A 37 -3.88 14.42 -19.93
C GLN A 37 -3.24 15.67 -20.52
N GLN A 38 -1.93 15.86 -20.32
CA GLN A 38 -1.21 16.98 -20.94
C GLN A 38 -1.30 16.94 -22.47
N ARG A 39 -1.07 15.77 -23.08
CA ARG A 39 -1.18 15.60 -24.54
C ARG A 39 -2.58 15.93 -25.07
N ARG A 40 -3.62 15.54 -24.33
CA ARG A 40 -5.01 15.89 -24.66
C ARG A 40 -5.23 17.39 -24.58
N ASP A 41 -4.75 18.04 -23.53
CA ASP A 41 -4.92 19.47 -23.34
C ASP A 41 -4.16 20.28 -24.42
N ASP A 42 -2.97 19.81 -24.81
CA ASP A 42 -2.20 20.37 -25.93
C ASP A 42 -2.95 20.21 -27.27
N ALA A 43 -3.50 19.02 -27.55
CA ALA A 43 -4.28 18.76 -28.76
C ALA A 43 -5.56 19.60 -28.82
N ARG A 44 -6.24 19.74 -27.69
CA ARG A 44 -7.43 20.59 -27.56
C ARG A 44 -7.09 22.06 -27.82
N THR A 45 -6.02 22.55 -27.23
CA THR A 45 -5.53 23.92 -27.47
C THR A 45 -5.22 24.14 -28.96
N ALA A 46 -4.59 23.16 -29.62
CA ALA A 46 -4.30 23.24 -31.05
C ALA A 46 -5.58 23.31 -31.92
N VAL A 47 -6.62 22.54 -31.57
CA VAL A 47 -7.94 22.60 -32.23
C VAL A 47 -8.58 23.98 -32.03
N ASP A 48 -8.59 24.49 -30.80
CA ASP A 48 -9.21 25.77 -30.46
C ASP A 48 -8.49 26.94 -31.16
N ASP A 49 -7.15 26.95 -31.13
CA ASP A 49 -6.32 27.95 -31.80
C ASP A 49 -6.51 27.93 -33.32
N ALA A 50 -6.51 26.75 -33.93
CA ALA A 50 -6.75 26.60 -35.36
C ALA A 50 -8.15 27.10 -35.74
N SER A 51 -9.17 26.73 -34.97
CA SER A 51 -10.55 27.15 -35.18
C SER A 51 -10.70 28.66 -35.07
N HIS A 52 -10.06 29.28 -34.07
CA HIS A 52 -10.04 30.73 -33.90
C HIS A 52 -9.32 31.45 -35.04
N GLN A 53 -8.17 30.93 -35.48
CA GLN A 53 -7.43 31.49 -36.62
C GLN A 53 -8.28 31.46 -37.90
N ILE A 54 -8.92 30.33 -38.19
CA ILE A 54 -9.80 30.19 -39.37
C ILE A 54 -10.99 31.16 -39.27
N ALA A 55 -11.63 31.26 -38.10
CA ALA A 55 -12.76 32.16 -37.88
C ALA A 55 -12.38 33.65 -37.99
N SER A 56 -11.11 34.01 -37.77
CA SER A 56 -10.62 35.38 -37.86
C SER A 56 -10.32 35.84 -39.30
N LEU A 57 -10.38 34.94 -40.29
CA LEU A 57 -10.05 35.28 -41.67
C LEU A 57 -11.10 36.21 -42.29
N PRO A 58 -10.67 37.26 -43.02
CA PRO A 58 -11.61 38.17 -43.67
C PRO A 58 -12.33 37.47 -44.83
N LEU A 59 -13.65 37.64 -44.91
CA LEU A 59 -14.54 36.97 -45.89
C LEU A 59 -14.09 37.12 -47.35
N GLY A 60 -13.42 38.22 -47.71
CA GLY A 60 -12.90 38.46 -49.06
C GLY A 60 -11.65 37.67 -49.44
N ALA A 61 -11.02 36.97 -48.49
CA ALA A 61 -9.80 36.18 -48.71
C ALA A 61 -10.05 34.65 -48.70
N ILE A 62 -11.30 34.23 -48.57
CA ILE A 62 -11.67 32.81 -48.44
C ILE A 62 -11.95 32.23 -49.82
N THR A 63 -11.03 31.38 -50.30
CA THR A 63 -11.20 30.59 -51.52
C THR A 63 -11.72 29.19 -51.20
N ALA A 64 -12.34 28.52 -52.17
CA ALA A 64 -12.80 27.13 -52.02
C ALA A 64 -11.65 26.19 -51.61
N ASP A 65 -10.48 26.34 -52.25
CA ASP A 65 -9.28 25.55 -51.93
C ASP A 65 -8.84 25.74 -50.48
N ARG A 66 -8.92 26.97 -49.96
CA ARG A 66 -8.57 27.27 -48.58
C ARG A 66 -9.56 26.67 -47.59
N ILE A 67 -10.87 26.77 -47.87
CA ILE A 67 -11.90 26.10 -47.05
C ILE A 67 -11.62 24.61 -46.96
N GLN A 68 -11.32 23.96 -48.10
CA GLN A 68 -11.01 22.53 -48.13
C GLN A 68 -9.74 22.20 -47.34
N ALA A 69 -8.69 23.02 -47.46
CA ALA A 69 -7.45 22.84 -46.71
C ALA A 69 -7.68 22.98 -45.19
N ASP A 70 -8.43 23.99 -44.77
CA ASP A 70 -8.74 24.28 -43.37
C ASP A 70 -9.63 23.17 -42.77
N GLN A 71 -10.62 22.66 -43.51
CA GLN A 71 -11.42 21.50 -43.10
C GLN A 71 -10.58 20.24 -42.91
N MET A 72 -9.69 19.94 -43.86
CA MET A 72 -8.80 18.79 -43.77
C MET A 72 -7.82 18.92 -42.59
N PHE A 73 -7.36 20.14 -42.31
CA PHE A 73 -6.48 20.41 -41.19
C PHE A 73 -7.21 20.21 -39.84
N LEU A 74 -8.38 20.81 -39.66
CA LEU A 74 -9.21 20.62 -38.46
C LEU A 74 -9.59 19.15 -38.26
N PHE A 75 -9.94 18.43 -39.33
CA PHE A 75 -10.25 17.00 -39.25
C PHE A 75 -9.07 16.19 -38.68
N ARG A 76 -7.83 16.49 -39.09
CA ARG A 76 -6.64 15.83 -38.54
C ARG A 76 -6.41 16.17 -37.07
N LEU A 77 -6.59 17.43 -36.69
CA LEU A 77 -6.43 17.86 -35.30
C LEU A 77 -7.48 17.20 -34.38
N HIS A 78 -8.73 17.11 -34.83
CA HIS A 78 -9.77 16.38 -34.11
C HIS A 78 -9.43 14.89 -33.97
N GLY A 79 -8.89 14.26 -35.01
CA GLY A 79 -8.40 12.88 -34.91
C GLY A 79 -7.31 12.70 -33.84
N GLN A 80 -6.36 13.64 -33.74
CA GLN A 80 -5.34 13.63 -32.69
C GLN A 80 -5.93 13.85 -31.29
N LEU A 81 -6.92 14.74 -31.16
CA LEU A 81 -7.65 14.95 -29.92
C LEU A 81 -8.38 13.66 -29.49
N ASP A 82 -9.15 13.03 -30.39
CA ASP A 82 -9.86 11.78 -30.10
C ASP A 82 -8.90 10.66 -29.66
N GLU A 83 -7.75 10.52 -30.32
CA GLU A 83 -6.70 9.56 -29.94
C GLU A 83 -6.16 9.84 -28.53
N SER A 84 -5.93 11.12 -28.21
CA SER A 84 -5.44 11.52 -26.89
C SER A 84 -6.48 11.32 -25.78
N GLU A 85 -7.77 11.53 -26.07
CA GLU A 85 -8.87 11.28 -25.13
C GLU A 85 -8.97 9.80 -24.81
N ARG A 86 -8.93 8.93 -25.83
CA ARG A 86 -8.90 7.47 -25.63
C ARG A 86 -7.70 7.03 -24.80
N ALA A 87 -6.52 7.61 -25.04
CA ALA A 87 -5.33 7.30 -24.24
C ALA A 87 -5.51 7.70 -22.76
N VAL A 88 -6.20 8.81 -22.46
CA VAL A 88 -6.54 9.20 -21.09
C VAL A 88 -7.53 8.22 -20.46
N GLU A 89 -8.56 7.79 -21.20
CA GLU A 89 -9.53 6.80 -20.72
C GLU A 89 -8.85 5.47 -20.38
N GLU A 90 -8.03 4.95 -21.29
CA GLU A 90 -7.27 3.72 -21.09
C GLU A 90 -6.37 3.79 -19.84
N GLN A 91 -5.67 4.91 -19.66
CA GLN A 91 -4.80 5.07 -18.48
C GLN A 91 -5.59 5.27 -17.19
N THR A 92 -6.75 5.90 -17.25
CA THR A 92 -7.65 6.03 -16.09
C THR A 92 -8.10 4.65 -15.61
N VAL A 93 -8.52 3.77 -16.52
CA VAL A 93 -8.91 2.39 -16.19
C VAL A 93 -7.76 1.62 -15.54
N LYS A 94 -6.52 1.76 -16.05
CA LYS A 94 -5.35 1.10 -15.44
C LYS A 94 -5.05 1.63 -14.04
N VAL A 95 -5.14 2.95 -13.83
CA VAL A 95 -4.98 3.58 -12.50
C VAL A 95 -6.03 3.06 -11.52
N ASP A 96 -7.29 2.97 -11.94
CA ASP A 96 -8.38 2.46 -11.09
C ASP A 96 -8.15 1.00 -10.69
N GLN A 97 -7.78 0.16 -11.66
CA GLN A 97 -7.45 -1.25 -11.42
C GLN A 97 -6.28 -1.40 -10.44
N GLN A 98 -5.19 -0.64 -10.64
CA GLN A 98 -4.03 -0.70 -9.76
C GLN A 98 -4.34 -0.13 -8.36
N THR A 99 -5.20 0.89 -8.28
CA THR A 99 -5.65 1.43 -6.99
C THR A 99 -6.39 0.37 -6.17
N ALA A 100 -7.27 -0.40 -6.82
CA ALA A 100 -7.95 -1.52 -6.16
C ALA A 100 -6.94 -2.57 -5.64
N GLN A 101 -5.90 -2.88 -6.41
CA GLN A 101 -4.83 -3.79 -5.97
C GLN A 101 -4.07 -3.24 -4.76
N VAL A 102 -3.70 -1.95 -4.76
CA VAL A 102 -3.03 -1.31 -3.61
C VAL A 102 -3.89 -1.40 -2.35
N VAL A 103 -5.19 -1.15 -2.46
CA VAL A 103 -6.14 -1.27 -1.34
C VAL A 103 -6.15 -2.70 -0.80
N GLU A 104 -6.25 -3.71 -1.68
CA GLU A 104 -6.22 -5.11 -1.29
C GLU A 104 -4.91 -5.49 -0.59
N LYS A 105 -3.76 -5.07 -1.15
CA LYS A 105 -2.44 -5.35 -0.56
C LYS A 105 -2.28 -4.71 0.82
N ARG A 106 -2.74 -3.47 1.01
CA ARG A 106 -2.74 -2.79 2.31
C ARG A 106 -3.62 -3.52 3.34
N ALA A 107 -4.81 -3.93 2.95
CA ALA A 107 -5.68 -4.74 3.80
C ALA A 107 -4.99 -6.06 4.21
N GLY A 108 -4.27 -6.70 3.29
CA GLY A 108 -3.46 -7.88 3.57
C GLY A 108 -2.38 -7.64 4.62
N VAL A 109 -1.68 -6.50 4.57
CA VAL A 109 -0.70 -6.09 5.60
C VAL A 109 -1.37 -5.96 6.97
N GLU A 110 -2.51 -5.27 7.05
CA GLU A 110 -3.24 -5.07 8.31
C GLU A 110 -3.71 -6.39 8.94
N VAL A 111 -4.20 -7.33 8.13
CA VAL A 111 -4.61 -8.65 8.60
C VAL A 111 -3.44 -9.39 9.22
N VAL A 112 -2.28 -9.42 8.55
CA VAL A 112 -1.10 -10.12 9.07
C VAL A 112 -0.55 -9.43 10.32
N GLN A 113 -0.61 -8.10 10.39
CA GLN A 113 -0.22 -7.35 11.58
C GLN A 113 -1.09 -7.73 12.80
N LYS A 114 -2.42 -7.84 12.62
CA LYS A 114 -3.34 -8.30 13.68
C LYS A 114 -3.00 -9.72 14.16
N LEU A 115 -2.70 -10.64 13.24
CA LEU A 115 -2.32 -12.02 13.58
C LEU A 115 -1.00 -12.06 14.37
N LEU A 116 -0.04 -11.23 13.98
CA LEU A 116 1.26 -11.11 14.63
C LEU A 116 1.11 -10.55 16.06
N ASP A 117 0.27 -9.55 16.26
CA ASP A 117 -0.03 -9.00 17.59
C ASP A 117 -0.76 -10.01 18.47
N GLN A 118 -1.70 -10.77 17.91
CA GLN A 118 -2.37 -11.87 18.60
C GLN A 118 -1.38 -12.95 19.02
N GLN A 119 -0.47 -13.37 18.14
CA GLN A 119 0.52 -14.38 18.48
C GLN A 119 1.48 -13.90 19.58
N ARG A 120 1.91 -12.65 19.54
CA ARG A 120 2.74 -12.03 20.60
C ARG A 120 2.01 -12.02 21.94
N ARG A 121 0.71 -11.73 21.94
CA ARG A 121 -0.12 -11.76 23.14
C ARG A 121 -0.22 -13.17 23.73
N VAL A 122 -0.51 -14.17 22.89
CA VAL A 122 -0.59 -15.58 23.31
C VAL A 122 0.74 -16.05 23.87
N HIS A 123 1.85 -15.81 23.16
CA HIS A 123 3.17 -16.22 23.62
C HIS A 123 3.57 -15.57 24.96
N ARG A 124 3.23 -14.29 25.16
CA ARG A 124 3.46 -13.61 26.44
C ARG A 124 2.66 -14.27 27.57
N GLN A 125 1.39 -14.60 27.35
CA GLN A 125 0.55 -15.28 28.34
C GLN A 125 1.09 -16.66 28.69
N GLU A 126 1.48 -17.45 27.69
CA GLU A 126 2.11 -18.77 27.90
C GLU A 126 3.41 -18.65 28.70
N THR A 127 4.28 -17.71 28.34
CA THR A 127 5.55 -17.49 29.05
C THR A 127 5.32 -17.11 30.52
N LEU A 128 4.35 -16.23 30.80
CA LEU A 128 3.99 -15.86 32.18
C LEU A 128 3.43 -17.06 32.95
N ARG A 129 2.60 -17.88 32.31
CA ARG A 129 2.05 -19.10 32.91
C ARG A 129 3.14 -20.12 33.23
N GLU A 130 4.08 -20.36 32.32
CA GLU A 130 5.23 -21.24 32.55
C GLU A 130 6.12 -20.73 33.70
N GLN A 131 6.34 -19.42 33.79
CA GLN A 131 7.10 -18.81 34.89
C GLN A 131 6.38 -18.98 36.23
N GLN A 132 5.06 -18.79 36.27
CA GLN A 132 4.27 -18.98 37.49
C GLN A 132 4.33 -20.43 37.96
N VAL A 133 4.14 -21.40 37.07
CA VAL A 133 4.23 -22.83 37.40
C VAL A 133 5.61 -23.16 38.00
N ARG A 134 6.70 -22.66 37.40
CA ARG A 134 8.05 -22.87 37.95
C ARG A 134 8.24 -22.24 39.33
N LEU A 135 7.67 -21.05 39.58
CA LEU A 135 7.75 -20.40 40.89
C LEU A 135 6.95 -21.19 41.94
N ASP A 136 5.78 -21.70 41.59
CA ASP A 136 4.94 -22.51 42.46
C ASP A 136 5.64 -23.84 42.81
N GLU A 137 6.24 -24.52 41.82
CA GLU A 137 7.06 -25.73 42.01
C GLU A 137 8.25 -25.47 42.96
N LEU A 138 9.01 -24.38 42.73
CA LEU A 138 10.12 -24.01 43.61
C LEU A 138 9.66 -23.71 45.04
N SER A 139 8.51 -23.08 45.20
CA SER A 139 7.91 -22.77 46.50
C SER A 139 7.47 -24.04 47.23
N ALA A 140 6.83 -24.98 46.51
CA ALA A 140 6.46 -26.28 47.04
C ALA A 140 7.69 -27.10 47.50
N HIS A 141 8.77 -27.09 46.72
CA HIS A 141 10.03 -27.75 47.11
C HIS A 141 10.70 -27.13 48.34
N ARG A 142 10.59 -25.81 48.53
CA ARG A 142 11.08 -25.15 49.76
C ARG A 142 10.22 -25.46 50.97
N ALA A 143 8.89 -25.48 50.82
CA ALA A 143 7.97 -25.80 51.90
C ALA A 143 8.05 -27.27 52.34
N ALA A 144 8.42 -28.18 51.43
CA ALA A 144 8.60 -29.61 51.72
C ALA A 144 9.91 -29.95 52.44
N ARG A 145 10.83 -28.99 52.65
CA ARG A 145 12.00 -29.21 53.52
C ARG A 145 11.60 -28.99 54.97
N PRO A 146 11.56 -30.03 55.83
CA PRO A 146 11.32 -29.81 57.24
C PRO A 146 12.42 -28.90 57.80
N HIS A 147 12.03 -27.82 58.47
CA HIS A 147 12.94 -27.08 59.34
C HIS A 147 13.53 -28.07 60.34
N ALA A 148 14.78 -28.49 60.11
CA ALA A 148 15.58 -29.12 61.14
C ALA A 148 15.67 -28.09 62.27
N ARG A 149 14.83 -28.26 63.30
CA ARG A 149 14.92 -27.45 64.51
C ARG A 149 16.34 -27.62 65.04
N PRO A 150 17.07 -26.54 65.37
CA PRO A 150 18.30 -26.67 66.11
C PRO A 150 17.97 -27.38 67.42
N GLN A 151 18.58 -28.54 67.65
CA GLN A 151 18.49 -29.25 68.93
C GLN A 151 19.01 -28.29 70.01
N THR A 152 18.12 -27.71 70.80
CA THR A 152 18.47 -27.11 72.07
C THR A 152 18.86 -28.26 73.00
N MET A 153 20.17 -28.44 73.19
CA MET A 153 20.73 -29.26 74.27
C MET A 153 20.25 -28.69 75.60
N GLN A 154 19.23 -29.33 76.17
CA GLN A 154 18.81 -29.10 77.54
C GLN A 154 19.80 -29.84 78.44
N GLY A 155 20.67 -29.10 79.13
CA GLY A 155 21.58 -29.64 80.12
C GLY A 155 20.83 -30.15 81.34
N ASP A 156 21.18 -31.36 81.78
CA ASP A 156 20.75 -31.94 83.06
C ASP A 156 21.25 -31.09 84.23
N PRO A 157 20.40 -30.71 85.20
CA PRO A 157 20.86 -30.29 86.51
C PRO A 157 20.99 -31.51 87.42
N SER A 158 22.15 -31.62 88.08
CA SER A 158 22.42 -32.54 89.20
C SER A 158 21.67 -32.16 90.47
#